data_AF-A0A3D5Y8F4-F1
#
_entry.id   AF-A0A3D5Y8F4-F1
#
_cell.length_a   1.000
_cell.length_b   1.000
_cell.length_c   1.000
_cell.angle_alpha   90.00
_cell.angle_beta   90.00
_cell.angle_gamma   90.00
#
_symmetry.space_group_name_H-M   'P 1'
#
loop_
_entity.id
_entity.type
_entity.pdbx_description
1 polymer ?
#
loop_
_entity_poly.entity_id
_entity_poly.type
_entity_poly.pdbx_seq_one_letter_code
_entity_poly.pdbx_strand_id
1 'polypeptide(L)'
;MIKNVRSIRTQLIAGITVTTVTAIVLLGFLNIKMLEWNALLRKSKEAELAVKFIQAFVHDENEITENTIKGFIAKVAEKGLIKDIAILDAKGMAIFVTGEGASLSKGTGRNLFWVSGLNIKMIGGGWFGGIGKNIIVSASLKQKDETKAVGTLMFSMPLSDIKDEVANFRKFIFFYAIFDSIIIIVLGMYLFSRGIVRPMNTLKETAERIAGGMLEQRVDIKASSEIASFASSFNVMADKLEEKIKTLERLNRELTTKQ
;
A
#
# COMPACT_ATOMS: atom_id res chain seq x y z
N MET A 1 35.35 -20.54 13.73
CA MET A 1 34.26 -19.75 13.12
C MET A 1 33.49 -20.65 12.17
N ILE A 2 32.33 -21.17 12.58
CA ILE A 2 31.49 -22.03 11.73
C ILE A 2 30.71 -21.12 10.77
N LYS A 3 31.03 -21.16 9.48
CA LYS A 3 30.30 -20.43 8.44
C LYS A 3 28.89 -20.99 8.39
N ASN A 4 27.91 -20.20 8.85
CA ASN A 4 26.50 -20.55 8.87
C ASN A 4 25.96 -20.51 7.43
N VAL A 5 26.28 -21.52 6.62
CA VAL A 5 25.81 -21.63 5.24
C VAL A 5 24.34 -22.04 5.28
N ARG A 6 23.45 -21.04 5.19
CA ARG A 6 22.01 -21.31 5.03
C ARG A 6 21.81 -22.19 3.79
N SER A 7 21.07 -23.29 3.95
CA SER A 7 20.69 -24.17 2.83
C SER A 7 20.10 -23.34 1.68
N ILE A 8 20.40 -23.72 0.43
CA ILE A 8 19.84 -23.10 -0.79
C ILE A 8 18.31 -22.98 -0.70
N ARG A 9 17.66 -23.97 -0.07
CA ARG A 9 16.22 -23.96 0.25
C ARG A 9 15.82 -22.71 1.02
N THR A 10 16.52 -22.41 2.10
CA THR A 10 16.21 -21.28 2.98
C THR A 10 16.48 -19.96 2.29
N GLN A 11 17.50 -19.88 1.45
CA GLN A 11 17.82 -18.65 0.70
C GLN A 11 16.76 -18.34 -0.36
N LEU A 12 16.34 -19.33 -1.15
CA LEU A 12 15.31 -19.13 -2.19
C LEU A 12 13.93 -18.83 -1.59
N ILE A 13 13.51 -19.57 -0.56
CA ILE A 13 12.24 -19.29 0.14
C ILE A 13 12.28 -17.92 0.79
N ALA A 14 13.39 -17.54 1.45
CA ALA A 14 13.53 -16.21 2.02
C ALA A 14 13.44 -15.12 0.94
N GLY A 15 14.04 -15.33 -0.23
CA GLY A 15 13.93 -14.40 -1.35
C GLY A 15 12.48 -14.14 -1.79
N ILE A 16 11.74 -15.21 -2.12
CA ILE A 16 10.34 -15.10 -2.57
C ILE A 16 9.44 -14.56 -1.47
N THR A 17 9.64 -15.00 -0.22
CA THR A 17 8.85 -14.51 0.92
C THR A 17 9.12 -13.02 1.15
N VAL A 18 10.37 -12.58 1.07
CA VAL A 18 10.71 -11.16 1.25
C VAL A 18 10.11 -10.31 0.13
N THR A 19 10.18 -10.72 -1.14
CA THR A 19 9.60 -9.95 -2.25
C THR A 19 8.08 -9.88 -2.16
N THR A 20 7.41 -10.99 -1.84
CA THR A 20 5.94 -11.05 -1.69
C THR A 20 5.45 -10.23 -0.50
N VAL A 21 6.08 -10.38 0.67
CA VAL A 21 5.73 -9.57 1.87
C VAL A 21 5.97 -8.09 1.61
N THR A 22 7.06 -7.72 0.93
CA THR A 22 7.32 -6.33 0.55
C THR A 22 6.24 -5.78 -0.38
N ALA A 23 5.80 -6.58 -1.36
CA ALA A 23 4.70 -6.21 -2.25
C ALA A 23 3.38 -6.01 -1.49
N ILE A 24 3.05 -6.90 -0.55
CA ILE A 24 1.84 -6.78 0.30
C ILE A 24 1.88 -5.50 1.13
N VAL A 25 3.02 -5.20 1.76
CA VAL A 25 3.19 -3.98 2.56
C VAL A 25 3.02 -2.73 1.69
N LEU A 26 3.63 -2.71 0.50
CA LEU A 26 3.54 -1.58 -0.42
C LEU A 26 2.12 -1.38 -0.94
N LEU A 27 1.43 -2.46 -1.32
CA LEU A 27 0.03 -2.42 -1.75
C LEU A 27 -0.89 -1.97 -0.61
N GLY A 28 -0.69 -2.47 0.61
CA GLY A 28 -1.45 -2.03 1.78
C GLY A 28 -1.26 -0.54 2.05
N PHE A 29 -0.02 -0.06 1.97
CA PHE A 29 0.29 1.38 2.09
C PHE A 29 -0.40 2.21 1.00
N LEU A 30 -0.31 1.79 -0.27
CA LEU A 30 -0.92 2.49 -1.39
C LEU A 30 -2.45 2.54 -1.27
N ASN A 31 -3.08 1.44 -0.87
CA ASN A 31 -4.52 1.38 -0.64
C ASN A 31 -4.97 2.33 0.47
N ILE A 32 -4.25 2.39 1.59
CA ILE A 32 -4.53 3.35 2.67
C ILE A 32 -4.42 4.78 2.14
N LYS A 33 -3.38 5.09 1.34
CA LYS A 33 -3.21 6.43 0.76
C LYS A 33 -4.32 6.78 -0.21
N MET A 34 -4.73 5.83 -1.05
CA MET A 34 -5.84 6.02 -1.97
C MET A 34 -7.16 6.26 -1.22
N LEU A 35 -7.41 5.54 -0.12
CA LEU A 35 -8.59 5.71 0.71
C LEU A 35 -8.62 7.09 1.38
N GLU A 36 -7.52 7.50 2.01
CA GLU A 36 -7.38 8.84 2.60
C GLU A 36 -7.57 9.94 1.55
N TRP A 37 -6.98 9.77 0.36
CA TRP A 37 -7.12 10.70 -0.76
C TRP A 37 -8.58 10.82 -1.24
N ASN A 38 -9.25 9.69 -1.47
CA ASN A 38 -10.63 9.66 -1.94
C ASN A 38 -11.59 10.29 -0.91
N ALA A 39 -11.36 10.06 0.37
CA ALA A 39 -12.16 10.68 1.42
C ALA A 39 -11.94 12.19 1.54
N LEU A 40 -10.70 12.66 1.42
CA LEU A 40 -10.39 14.09 1.39
C LEU A 40 -10.98 14.79 0.15
N LEU A 41 -10.99 14.11 -1.00
CA LEU A 41 -11.64 14.62 -2.21
C LEU A 41 -13.16 14.73 -2.02
N ARG A 42 -13.80 13.74 -1.37
CA ARG A 42 -15.22 13.78 -1.01
C ARG A 42 -15.53 14.96 -0.09
N LYS A 43 -14.75 15.16 0.98
CA LYS A 43 -14.91 16.34 1.86
C LYS A 43 -14.67 17.66 1.15
N SER A 44 -13.73 17.70 0.20
CA SER A 44 -13.47 18.92 -0.57
C SER A 44 -14.67 19.29 -1.45
N LYS A 45 -15.39 18.30 -2.00
CA LYS A 45 -16.66 18.53 -2.72
C LYS A 45 -17.78 19.00 -1.79
N GLU A 46 -17.90 18.42 -0.59
CA GLU A 46 -18.83 18.89 0.44
C GLU A 46 -18.56 20.36 0.82
N ALA A 47 -17.28 20.71 0.99
CA ALA A 47 -16.85 22.08 1.24
C ALA A 47 -17.23 23.02 0.09
N GLU A 48 -17.05 22.60 -1.16
CA GLU A 48 -17.44 23.41 -2.33
C GLU A 48 -18.94 23.69 -2.36
N LEU A 49 -19.77 22.68 -2.08
CA LEU A 49 -21.22 22.85 -1.98
C LEU A 49 -21.61 23.79 -0.82
N ALA A 50 -20.94 23.66 0.33
CA ALA A 50 -21.15 24.56 1.46
C ALA A 50 -20.78 26.00 1.11
N VAL A 51 -19.65 26.24 0.43
CA VAL A 51 -19.26 27.57 -0.05
C VAL A 51 -20.32 28.13 -1.00
N LYS A 52 -20.75 27.35 -2.00
CA LYS A 52 -21.77 27.79 -2.97
C LYS A 52 -23.08 28.16 -2.29
N PHE A 53 -23.51 27.37 -1.29
CA PHE A 53 -24.72 27.64 -0.53
C PHE A 53 -24.58 28.91 0.33
N ILE A 54 -23.44 29.10 1.01
CA ILE A 54 -23.17 30.31 1.80
C ILE A 54 -23.10 31.54 0.89
N GLN A 55 -22.43 31.44 -0.26
CA GLN A 55 -22.35 32.53 -1.23
C GLN A 55 -23.73 32.89 -1.80
N ALA A 56 -24.57 31.89 -2.11
CA ALA A 56 -25.95 32.13 -2.57
C ALA A 56 -26.78 32.84 -1.49
N PHE A 57 -26.68 32.40 -0.23
CA PHE A 57 -27.37 33.04 0.90
C PHE A 57 -26.93 34.50 1.10
N VAL A 58 -25.61 34.74 1.09
CA VAL A 58 -25.00 36.08 1.18
C VAL A 58 -25.38 36.98 0.00
N HIS A 59 -25.63 36.40 -1.17
CA HIS A 59 -26.03 37.16 -2.37
C HIS A 59 -27.52 37.55 -2.36
N ASP A 60 -28.38 36.70 -1.77
CA ASP A 60 -29.84 36.89 -1.75
C ASP A 60 -30.30 37.89 -0.67
N GLU A 61 -29.60 37.95 0.47
CA GLU A 61 -29.89 38.93 1.52
C GLU A 61 -29.24 40.30 1.25
N ASN A 62 -30.05 41.30 0.91
CA ASN A 62 -29.60 42.69 0.69
C ASN A 62 -29.04 43.37 1.96
N GLU A 63 -29.41 42.89 3.16
CA GLU A 63 -28.88 43.34 4.45
C GLU A 63 -28.48 42.14 5.31
N ILE A 64 -27.21 41.74 5.21
CA ILE A 64 -26.66 40.65 5.99
C ILE A 64 -26.51 41.12 7.46
N THR A 65 -27.52 40.83 8.27
CA THR A 65 -27.49 41.16 9.71
C THR A 65 -26.74 40.09 10.49
N GLU A 66 -26.01 40.48 11.54
CA GLU A 66 -25.24 39.54 12.39
C GLU A 66 -26.09 38.38 12.94
N ASN A 67 -27.36 38.67 13.29
CA ASN A 67 -28.31 37.65 13.78
C ASN A 67 -28.70 36.63 12.70
N THR A 68 -28.78 37.06 11.44
CA THR A 68 -29.14 36.19 10.33
C THR A 68 -28.00 35.26 9.95
N ILE A 69 -26.76 35.78 9.94
CA ILE A 69 -25.55 34.96 9.83
C ILE A 69 -25.47 33.97 11.00
N LYS A 70 -25.63 34.42 12.25
CA LYS A 70 -25.58 33.52 13.42
C LYS A 70 -26.63 32.42 13.35
N GLY A 71 -27.87 32.74 12.95
CA GLY A 71 -28.95 31.75 12.82
C GLY A 71 -28.72 30.75 11.69
N PHE A 72 -28.18 31.20 10.56
CA PHE A 72 -27.77 30.32 9.46
C PHE A 72 -26.62 29.39 9.88
N ILE A 73 -25.60 29.95 10.53
CA ILE A 73 -24.44 29.19 10.97
C ILE A 73 -24.82 28.18 12.05
N ALA A 74 -25.71 28.54 12.98
CA ALA A 74 -26.25 27.59 13.95
C ALA A 74 -26.89 26.39 13.24
N LYS A 75 -27.69 26.61 12.19
CA LYS A 75 -28.30 25.53 11.39
C LYS A 75 -27.29 24.67 10.63
N VAL A 76 -26.20 25.26 10.12
CA VAL A 76 -25.15 24.52 9.40
C VAL A 76 -24.22 23.77 10.37
N ALA A 77 -23.94 24.35 11.53
CA ALA A 77 -23.14 23.76 12.59
C ALA A 77 -23.86 22.62 13.31
N GLU A 78 -25.19 22.69 13.44
CA GLU A 78 -26.02 21.64 14.06
C GLU A 78 -25.88 20.28 13.36
N LYS A 79 -25.60 20.28 12.04
CA LYS A 79 -25.35 19.06 11.27
C LYS A 79 -23.90 18.53 11.37
N GLY A 80 -23.04 19.17 12.16
CA GLY A 80 -21.62 18.78 12.31
C GLY A 80 -20.76 18.99 11.06
N LEU A 81 -21.30 19.65 10.03
CA LEU A 81 -20.63 19.93 8.76
C LEU A 81 -19.51 20.97 8.93
N ILE A 82 -19.78 22.01 9.72
CA ILE A 82 -18.88 23.13 9.94
C ILE A 82 -18.76 23.38 11.44
N LYS A 83 -17.54 23.56 11.94
CA LYS A 83 -17.27 23.81 13.36
C LYS A 83 -17.09 25.30 13.64
N ASP A 84 -16.20 25.95 12.90
CA ASP A 84 -15.88 27.37 13.06
C ASP A 84 -16.05 28.08 11.72
N ILE A 85 -16.55 29.32 11.74
CA ILE A 85 -16.67 30.18 10.55
C ILE A 85 -16.06 31.53 10.87
N ALA A 86 -15.34 32.11 9.92
CA ALA A 86 -14.88 33.48 9.95
C ALA A 86 -15.18 34.17 8.62
N ILE A 87 -15.62 35.42 8.68
CA ILE A 87 -15.73 36.31 7.53
C ILE A 87 -14.73 37.43 7.75
N LEU A 88 -13.81 37.59 6.82
CA LEU A 88 -12.78 38.62 6.84
C LEU A 88 -13.13 39.70 5.81
N ASP A 89 -12.81 40.96 6.11
CA ASP A 89 -12.90 42.05 5.14
C ASP A 89 -11.79 41.94 4.06
N ALA A 90 -11.81 42.84 3.07
CA ALA A 90 -10.77 42.90 2.04
C ALA A 90 -9.35 43.19 2.56
N LYS A 91 -9.21 43.68 3.80
CA LYS A 91 -7.92 43.92 4.49
C LYS A 91 -7.48 42.71 5.33
N GLY A 92 -8.30 41.65 5.40
CA GLY A 92 -8.04 40.45 6.18
C GLY A 92 -8.43 40.56 7.67
N MET A 93 -9.12 41.63 8.07
CA MET A 93 -9.64 41.77 9.45
C MET A 93 -10.96 41.02 9.59
N ALA A 94 -11.13 40.32 10.71
CA ALA A 94 -12.35 39.55 10.94
C ALA A 94 -13.55 40.47 11.19
N ILE A 95 -14.53 40.42 10.29
CA ILE A 95 -15.86 41.02 10.45
C ILE A 95 -16.71 40.15 11.38
N PHE A 96 -16.56 38.84 11.26
CA PHE A 96 -17.36 37.88 12.01
C PHE A 96 -16.56 36.60 12.28
N VAL A 97 -16.73 36.01 13.47
CA VAL A 97 -16.08 34.74 13.85
C VAL A 97 -16.98 33.94 14.78
N THR A 98 -17.04 32.62 14.59
CA THR A 98 -17.69 31.68 15.51
C THR A 98 -16.68 30.74 16.14
N GLY A 99 -17.00 30.25 17.35
CA GLY A 99 -16.19 29.24 18.04
C GLY A 99 -14.82 29.77 18.50
N GLU A 100 -13.81 28.90 18.49
CA GLU A 100 -12.42 29.26 18.81
C GLU A 100 -11.72 29.83 17.56
N GLY A 101 -12.10 31.05 17.20
CA GLY A 101 -11.62 31.82 16.05
C GLY A 101 -10.11 31.90 15.83
N ALA A 102 -9.31 31.60 16.87
CA ALA A 102 -7.86 31.57 16.82
C ALA A 102 -7.28 30.45 15.92
N SER A 103 -8.07 29.41 15.63
CA SER A 103 -7.65 28.29 14.78
C SER A 103 -7.79 28.58 13.28
N LEU A 104 -8.65 29.53 12.90
CA LEU A 104 -8.85 29.97 11.52
C LEU A 104 -7.85 31.07 11.10
N SER A 105 -7.40 31.92 12.03
CA SER A 105 -6.50 33.05 11.74
C SER A 105 -5.02 32.68 11.63
N LYS A 106 -4.58 31.58 12.24
CA LYS A 106 -3.21 31.08 12.13
C LYS A 106 -3.10 30.21 10.88
N GLY A 107 -2.35 30.67 9.88
CA GLY A 107 -2.08 29.96 8.61
C GLY A 107 -1.32 28.63 8.72
N THR A 108 -1.40 27.94 9.86
CA THR A 108 -0.72 26.71 10.23
C THR A 108 -1.43 25.48 9.66
N GLY A 109 -1.43 25.31 8.33
CA GLY A 109 -1.99 24.13 7.67
C GLY A 109 -1.22 23.75 6.41
N ARG A 110 -1.20 22.46 6.07
CA ARG A 110 -0.64 21.98 4.79
C ARG A 110 -1.66 22.20 3.70
N ASN A 111 -1.29 22.88 2.61
CA ASN A 111 -2.15 22.99 1.43
C ASN A 111 -2.48 21.59 0.93
N LEU A 112 -3.77 21.27 0.88
CA LEU A 112 -4.26 20.00 0.34
C LEU A 112 -4.28 20.12 -1.17
N PHE A 113 -5.16 20.97 -1.72
CA PHE A 113 -5.42 21.12 -3.15
C PHE A 113 -5.96 22.50 -3.48
N TRP A 114 -5.78 22.92 -4.74
CA TRP A 114 -6.59 23.97 -5.36
C TRP A 114 -7.74 23.28 -6.10
N VAL A 115 -8.96 23.44 -5.59
CA VAL A 115 -10.18 22.95 -6.24
C VAL A 115 -11.09 24.16 -6.40
N SER A 116 -11.52 24.45 -7.62
CA SER A 116 -12.61 25.41 -7.90
C SER A 116 -12.45 26.81 -7.27
N GLY A 117 -11.23 27.37 -7.26
CA GLY A 117 -10.98 28.70 -6.67
C GLY A 117 -11.03 28.74 -5.13
N LEU A 118 -11.13 27.58 -4.47
CA LEU A 118 -11.06 27.43 -3.02
C LEU A 118 -9.62 27.13 -2.59
N ASN A 119 -9.23 27.71 -1.45
CA ASN A 119 -8.01 27.32 -0.76
C ASN A 119 -8.36 26.36 0.37
N ILE A 120 -7.95 25.10 0.26
CA ILE A 120 -8.20 24.07 1.28
C ILE A 120 -6.88 23.67 1.94
N LYS A 121 -6.81 23.80 3.27
CA LYS A 121 -5.65 23.42 4.09
C LYS A 121 -6.03 22.37 5.11
N MET A 122 -5.19 21.33 5.28
CA MET A 122 -5.34 20.36 6.36
C MET A 122 -4.57 20.80 7.60
N ILE A 123 -5.21 20.67 8.76
CA ILE A 123 -4.58 20.88 10.05
C ILE A 123 -4.17 19.54 10.65
N GLY A 124 -2.86 19.32 10.75
CA GLY A 124 -2.28 18.05 11.19
C GLY A 124 -2.29 16.97 10.10
N GLY A 125 -1.90 15.75 10.46
CA GLY A 125 -1.80 14.63 9.53
C GLY A 125 -0.59 14.71 8.59
N GLY A 126 -0.64 13.97 7.48
CA GLY A 126 0.36 13.99 6.42
C GLY A 126 0.61 12.63 5.78
N TRP A 127 1.61 12.56 4.91
CA TRP A 127 1.95 11.34 4.17
C TRP A 127 2.21 10.13 5.08
N PHE A 128 2.77 10.34 6.28
CA PHE A 128 2.94 9.28 7.27
C PHE A 128 2.05 9.45 8.51
N GLY A 129 1.50 10.65 8.73
CA GLY A 129 0.61 10.96 9.86
C GLY A 129 -0.86 10.62 9.64
N GLY A 130 -1.24 10.29 8.40
CA GLY A 130 -2.63 10.01 8.01
C GLY A 130 -3.48 11.27 7.89
N ILE A 131 -4.79 11.11 8.11
CA ILE A 131 -5.75 12.21 8.06
C ILE A 131 -5.56 13.16 9.24
N GLY A 132 -5.59 14.46 8.95
CA GLY A 132 -5.49 15.52 9.96
C GLY A 132 -6.71 15.60 10.87
N LYS A 133 -6.73 16.61 11.74
CA LYS A 133 -7.87 16.85 12.64
C LYS A 133 -9.04 17.45 11.88
N ASN A 134 -8.77 18.52 11.13
CA ASN A 134 -9.76 19.33 10.43
C ASN A 134 -9.19 19.80 9.07
N ILE A 135 -10.06 20.22 8.16
CA ILE A 135 -9.70 21.08 7.03
C ILE A 135 -10.17 22.51 7.28
N ILE A 136 -9.39 23.48 6.82
CA ILE A 136 -9.78 24.88 6.72
C ILE A 136 -10.03 25.16 5.24
N VAL A 137 -11.18 25.74 4.95
CA VAL A 137 -11.63 26.10 3.61
C VAL A 137 -11.71 27.61 3.57
N SER A 138 -11.08 28.24 2.58
CA SER A 138 -11.15 29.68 2.34
C SER A 138 -11.66 29.96 0.93
N ALA A 139 -12.62 30.89 0.82
CA ALA A 139 -13.23 31.31 -0.43
C ALA A 139 -13.43 32.83 -0.46
N SER A 140 -13.22 33.47 -1.61
CA SER A 140 -13.55 34.90 -1.76
C SER A 140 -15.07 35.12 -1.81
N LEU A 141 -15.55 36.12 -1.08
CA LEU A 141 -16.93 36.61 -1.17
C LEU A 141 -16.99 37.76 -2.18
N LYS A 142 -17.81 37.59 -3.22
CA LYS A 142 -18.09 38.63 -4.23
C LYS A 142 -19.51 39.15 -4.02
N GLN A 143 -19.68 40.47 -4.10
CA GLN A 143 -21.01 41.10 -4.08
C GLN A 143 -21.62 41.11 -5.48
N LYS A 144 -22.93 41.40 -5.55
CA LYS A 144 -23.80 41.46 -6.73
C LYS A 144 -23.26 42.27 -7.92
N ASP A 145 -22.29 43.17 -7.66
CA ASP A 145 -21.58 43.95 -8.67
C ASP A 145 -20.14 43.39 -8.82
N GLU A 146 -19.94 42.55 -9.82
CA GLU A 146 -18.98 41.43 -9.88
C GLU A 146 -17.46 41.79 -9.87
N THR A 147 -17.07 43.04 -9.57
CA THR A 147 -15.68 43.52 -9.74
C THR A 147 -14.88 43.75 -8.45
N LYS A 148 -15.50 43.76 -7.26
CA LYS A 148 -14.77 43.90 -5.98
C LYS A 148 -15.05 42.75 -5.01
N ALA A 149 -13.98 42.09 -4.55
CA ALA A 149 -14.05 41.15 -3.44
C ALA A 149 -14.37 41.94 -2.16
N VAL A 150 -15.50 41.62 -1.52
CA VAL A 150 -15.95 42.28 -0.29
C VAL A 150 -15.27 41.67 0.94
N GLY A 151 -14.86 40.41 0.84
CA GLY A 151 -14.21 39.71 1.93
C GLY A 151 -13.78 38.28 1.60
N THR A 152 -13.31 37.56 2.61
CA THR A 152 -12.97 36.14 2.54
C THR A 152 -13.81 35.36 3.55
N LEU A 153 -14.55 34.37 3.07
CA LEU A 153 -15.19 33.36 3.91
C LEU A 153 -14.15 32.29 4.25
N MET A 154 -14.01 31.99 5.54
CA MET A 154 -13.19 30.89 6.03
C MET A 154 -14.03 30.01 6.95
N PHE A 155 -13.88 28.69 6.86
CA PHE A 155 -14.51 27.79 7.82
C PHE A 155 -13.72 26.51 8.04
N SER A 156 -13.93 25.88 9.19
CA SER A 156 -13.30 24.61 9.57
C SER A 156 -14.31 23.46 9.46
N MET A 157 -13.91 22.36 8.84
CA MET A 157 -14.67 21.10 8.85
C MET A 157 -13.88 20.03 9.59
N PRO A 158 -14.48 19.31 10.55
CA PRO A 158 -13.82 18.20 11.21
C PRO A 158 -13.57 17.05 10.22
N LEU A 159 -12.49 16.30 10.43
CA LEU A 159 -12.16 15.06 9.71
C LEU A 159 -12.27 13.82 10.61
N SER A 160 -12.91 13.94 11.77
CA SER A 160 -13.05 12.84 12.74
C SER A 160 -13.85 11.67 12.19
N ASP A 161 -14.92 11.96 11.45
CA ASP A 161 -15.74 10.98 10.73
C ASP A 161 -14.88 10.13 9.80
N ILE A 162 -14.03 10.75 8.99
CA ILE A 162 -13.14 10.04 8.08
C ILE A 162 -12.04 9.31 8.85
N LYS A 163 -11.49 9.93 9.90
CA LYS A 163 -10.38 9.34 10.66
C LYS A 163 -10.79 8.00 11.27
N ASP A 164 -12.00 7.90 11.80
CA ASP A 164 -12.52 6.67 12.40
C ASP A 164 -12.84 5.61 11.34
N GLU A 165 -13.44 6.01 10.21
CA GLU A 165 -13.63 5.12 9.04
C GLU A 165 -12.29 4.52 8.59
N VAL A 166 -11.29 5.37 8.34
CA VAL A 166 -9.96 4.94 7.87
C VAL A 166 -9.22 4.12 8.94
N ALA A 167 -9.41 4.38 10.23
CA ALA A 167 -8.81 3.58 11.29
C ALA A 167 -9.33 2.14 11.29
N ASN A 168 -10.63 1.93 11.05
CA ASN A 168 -11.22 0.60 10.95
C ASN A 168 -10.74 -0.13 9.69
N PHE A 169 -10.71 0.55 8.54
CA PHE A 169 -10.13 -0.01 7.31
C PHE A 169 -8.66 -0.40 7.47
N ARG A 170 -7.88 0.42 8.18
CA ARG A 170 -6.47 0.14 8.47
C ARG A 170 -6.32 -1.14 9.27
N LYS A 171 -7.12 -1.34 10.32
CA LYS A 171 -7.12 -2.59 11.11
C LYS A 171 -7.46 -3.80 10.23
N PHE A 172 -8.47 -3.67 9.37
CA PHE A 172 -8.85 -4.71 8.42
C PHE A 172 -7.68 -5.05 7.47
N ILE A 173 -7.08 -4.06 6.81
CA ILE A 173 -5.94 -4.26 5.91
C ILE A 173 -4.77 -4.93 6.64
N PHE A 174 -4.44 -4.50 7.87
CA PHE A 174 -3.38 -5.14 8.66
C PHE A 174 -3.69 -6.59 9.00
N PHE A 175 -4.92 -6.89 9.42
CA PHE A 175 -5.34 -8.25 9.70
C PHE A 175 -5.20 -9.16 8.47
N TYR A 176 -5.71 -8.71 7.31
CA TYR A 176 -5.59 -9.47 6.06
C TYR A 176 -4.14 -9.59 5.58
N ALA A 177 -3.32 -8.54 5.72
CA ALA A 177 -1.91 -8.60 5.34
C ALA A 177 -1.14 -9.66 6.15
N ILE A 178 -1.41 -9.77 7.46
CA ILE A 178 -0.82 -10.81 8.31
C ILE A 178 -1.34 -12.18 7.90
N PHE A 179 -2.66 -12.32 7.75
CA PHE A 179 -3.30 -13.57 7.38
C PHE A 179 -2.78 -14.11 6.04
N ASP A 180 -2.72 -13.26 5.02
CA ASP A 180 -2.25 -13.60 3.67
C ASP A 180 -0.74 -13.94 3.68
N SER A 181 0.07 -13.19 4.45
CA SER A 181 1.49 -13.50 4.62
C SER A 181 1.70 -14.91 5.21
N ILE A 182 0.91 -15.30 6.22
CA ILE A 182 0.99 -16.64 6.81
C ILE A 182 0.65 -17.70 5.76
N ILE A 183 -0.43 -17.50 4.99
CA ILE A 183 -0.85 -18.43 3.94
C ILE A 183 0.25 -18.60 2.89
N ILE A 184 0.81 -17.50 2.39
CA ILE A 184 1.89 -17.52 1.38
C ILE A 184 3.13 -18.26 1.92
N ILE A 185 3.51 -18.04 3.18
CA ILE A 185 4.65 -18.73 3.78
C ILE A 185 4.40 -20.24 3.86
N VAL A 186 3.23 -20.65 4.36
CA VAL A 186 2.89 -22.07 4.55
C VAL A 186 2.78 -22.78 3.20
N LEU A 187 1.98 -22.24 2.27
CA LEU A 187 1.79 -22.82 0.94
C LEU A 187 3.08 -22.75 0.12
N GLY A 188 3.79 -21.63 0.16
CA GLY A 188 5.06 -21.45 -0.52
C GLY A 188 6.09 -22.47 -0.05
N MET A 189 6.21 -22.70 1.27
CA MET A 189 7.11 -23.71 1.81
C MET A 189 6.75 -25.12 1.36
N TYR A 190 5.46 -25.46 1.36
CA TYR A 190 4.98 -26.77 0.92
C TYR A 190 5.27 -27.02 -0.56
N LEU A 191 4.85 -26.09 -1.44
CA LEU A 191 5.03 -26.19 -2.88
C LEU A 191 6.50 -26.20 -3.27
N PHE A 192 7.31 -25.32 -2.68
CA PHE A 192 8.74 -25.27 -2.93
C PHE A 192 9.45 -26.56 -2.49
N SER A 193 9.07 -27.10 -1.33
CA SER A 193 9.62 -28.36 -0.85
C SER A 193 9.32 -29.51 -1.81
N ARG A 194 8.11 -29.55 -2.38
CA ARG A 194 7.70 -30.63 -3.28
C ARG A 194 8.26 -30.46 -4.69
N GLY A 195 8.30 -29.24 -5.21
CA GLY A 195 8.69 -28.94 -6.59
C GLY A 195 10.19 -28.85 -6.82
N ILE A 196 10.98 -28.42 -5.82
CA ILE A 196 12.42 -28.16 -5.99
C ILE A 196 13.24 -28.99 -5.01
N VAL A 197 12.98 -28.85 -3.70
CA VAL A 197 13.85 -29.43 -2.66
C VAL A 197 13.88 -30.95 -2.72
N ARG A 198 12.71 -31.60 -2.78
CA ARG A 198 12.65 -33.08 -2.84
C ARG A 198 13.35 -33.63 -4.09
N PRO A 199 13.05 -33.15 -5.32
CA PRO A 199 13.79 -33.56 -6.51
C PRO A 199 15.31 -33.35 -6.42
N MET A 200 15.76 -32.23 -5.87
CA MET A 200 17.20 -31.95 -5.68
C MET A 200 17.85 -32.93 -4.70
N ASN A 201 17.17 -33.28 -3.61
CA ASN A 201 17.68 -34.29 -2.69
C ASN A 201 17.75 -35.67 -3.35
N THR A 202 16.74 -36.05 -4.13
CA THR A 202 16.77 -37.31 -4.90
C THR A 202 17.94 -37.34 -5.89
N LEU A 203 18.17 -36.26 -6.64
CA LEU A 203 19.33 -36.13 -7.54
C LEU A 203 20.65 -36.27 -6.79
N LYS A 204 20.78 -35.58 -5.64
CA LYS A 204 21.97 -35.64 -4.79
C LYS A 204 22.23 -37.08 -4.33
N GLU A 205 21.22 -37.73 -3.76
CA GLU A 205 21.34 -39.11 -3.27
C GLU A 205 21.71 -40.09 -4.39
N THR A 206 21.10 -39.97 -5.57
CA THR A 206 21.44 -40.82 -6.72
C THR A 206 22.87 -40.57 -7.21
N ALA A 207 23.33 -39.32 -7.25
CA ALA A 207 24.70 -39.00 -7.61
C ALA A 207 25.72 -39.58 -6.61
N GLU A 208 25.44 -39.49 -5.31
CA GLU A 208 26.27 -40.10 -4.25
C GLU A 208 26.35 -41.63 -4.41
N ARG A 209 25.25 -42.29 -4.79
CA ARG A 209 25.24 -43.74 -5.08
C ARG A 209 26.06 -44.12 -6.30
N ILE A 210 25.93 -43.38 -7.40
CA ILE A 210 26.74 -43.59 -8.62
C ILE A 210 28.22 -43.40 -8.31
N ALA A 211 28.58 -42.35 -7.58
CA ALA A 211 29.96 -42.10 -7.15
C ALA A 211 30.51 -43.21 -6.23
N GLY A 212 29.63 -43.86 -5.45
CA GLY A 212 29.95 -45.05 -4.65
C GLY A 212 30.04 -46.35 -5.44
N GLY A 213 29.92 -46.33 -6.77
CA GLY A 213 30.06 -47.49 -7.66
C GLY A 213 28.76 -48.19 -8.06
N MET A 214 27.60 -47.72 -7.59
CA MET A 214 26.29 -48.24 -8.03
C MET A 214 25.85 -47.54 -9.33
N LEU A 215 26.42 -47.95 -10.46
CA LEU A 215 26.29 -47.25 -11.74
C LEU A 215 24.91 -47.40 -12.40
N GLU A 216 24.09 -48.36 -11.97
CA GLU A 216 22.76 -48.63 -12.55
C GLU A 216 21.68 -47.65 -12.06
N GLN A 217 22.00 -46.77 -11.10
CA GLN A 217 21.01 -45.87 -10.50
C GLN A 217 20.59 -44.76 -11.47
N ARG A 218 19.28 -44.45 -11.51
CA ARG A 218 18.71 -43.35 -12.29
C ARG A 218 17.71 -42.56 -11.46
N VAL A 219 17.43 -41.33 -11.88
CA VAL A 219 16.47 -40.43 -11.22
C VAL A 219 15.16 -40.42 -11.99
N ASP A 220 14.05 -40.75 -11.31
CA ASP A 220 12.69 -40.60 -11.84
C ASP A 220 11.99 -39.42 -11.16
N ILE A 221 11.87 -38.31 -11.89
CA ILE A 221 11.12 -37.12 -11.46
C ILE A 221 9.91 -36.97 -12.37
N LYS A 222 8.74 -37.33 -11.83
CA LYS A 222 7.44 -37.15 -12.48
C LYS A 222 6.98 -35.69 -12.35
N ALA A 223 7.56 -34.81 -13.17
CA ALA A 223 7.13 -33.41 -13.30
C ALA A 223 7.37 -32.91 -14.72
N SER A 224 6.55 -32.00 -15.23
CA SER A 224 6.77 -31.31 -16.51
C SER A 224 7.48 -29.98 -16.29
N SER A 225 8.62 -30.01 -15.58
CA SER A 225 9.38 -28.81 -15.21
C SER A 225 10.81 -28.86 -15.71
N GLU A 226 11.51 -27.73 -15.65
CA GLU A 226 12.94 -27.59 -15.96
C GLU A 226 13.78 -28.59 -15.15
N ILE A 227 13.34 -28.92 -13.93
CA ILE A 227 14.00 -29.93 -13.09
C ILE A 227 13.88 -31.34 -13.68
N ALA A 228 12.77 -31.70 -14.31
CA ALA A 228 12.64 -32.99 -14.98
C ALA A 228 13.50 -33.06 -16.24
N SER A 229 13.59 -31.96 -17.00
CA SER A 229 14.54 -31.88 -18.12
C SER A 229 15.98 -32.06 -17.64
N PHE A 230 16.34 -31.46 -16.50
CA PHE A 230 17.66 -31.65 -15.91
C PHE A 230 17.88 -33.10 -15.45
N ALA A 231 16.89 -33.73 -14.83
CA ALA A 231 16.94 -35.14 -14.44
C ALA A 231 17.17 -36.06 -15.64
N SER A 232 16.54 -35.77 -16.78
CA SER A 232 16.77 -36.51 -18.03
C SER A 232 18.22 -36.38 -18.49
N SER A 233 18.78 -35.16 -18.52
CA SER A 233 20.19 -34.95 -18.87
C SER A 233 21.15 -35.62 -17.90
N PHE A 234 20.83 -35.63 -16.60
CA PHE A 234 21.58 -36.35 -15.58
C PHE A 234 21.59 -37.86 -15.83
N ASN A 235 20.44 -38.45 -16.19
CA ASN A 235 20.35 -39.88 -16.52
C ASN A 235 21.19 -40.23 -17.76
N VAL A 236 21.18 -39.40 -18.80
CA VAL A 236 22.03 -39.61 -19.99
C VAL A 236 23.52 -39.58 -19.64
N MET A 237 23.94 -38.71 -18.72
CA MET A 237 25.31 -38.70 -18.21
C MET A 237 25.62 -40.00 -17.45
N ALA A 238 24.71 -40.47 -16.61
CA ALA A 238 24.87 -41.73 -15.87
C ALA A 238 24.98 -42.94 -16.82
N ASP A 239 24.16 -42.99 -17.88
CA ASP A 239 24.23 -44.03 -18.92
C ASP A 239 25.62 -44.08 -19.57
N LYS A 240 26.13 -42.92 -19.97
CA LYS A 240 27.47 -42.83 -20.60
C LYS A 240 28.58 -43.24 -19.63
N LEU A 241 28.46 -42.89 -18.36
CA LEU A 241 29.46 -43.25 -17.35
C LEU A 241 29.49 -44.78 -17.15
N GLU A 242 28.31 -45.40 -17.03
CA GLU A 242 28.17 -46.85 -16.91
C GLU A 242 28.75 -47.58 -18.12
N GLU A 243 28.43 -47.12 -19.34
CA GLU A 243 28.97 -47.68 -20.59
C GLU A 243 30.50 -47.62 -20.64
N LYS A 244 31.08 -46.49 -20.25
CA LYS A 244 32.54 -46.30 -20.25
C LYS A 244 33.23 -47.21 -19.25
N ILE A 245 32.69 -47.36 -18.04
CA ILE A 245 33.27 -48.26 -17.03
C ILE A 245 33.16 -49.72 -17.47
N LYS A 246 32.00 -50.17 -17.97
CA LYS A 246 31.84 -51.54 -18.50
C LYS A 246 32.80 -51.83 -19.66
N THR A 247 33.04 -50.84 -20.53
CA THR A 247 34.01 -50.97 -21.62
C THR A 247 35.43 -51.16 -21.09
N LEU A 248 35.83 -50.35 -20.10
CA LEU A 248 37.14 -50.47 -19.46
C LEU A 248 37.32 -51.83 -18.77
N GLU A 249 36.30 -52.33 -18.06
CA GLU A 249 36.34 -53.65 -17.43
C GLU A 249 36.46 -54.80 -18.45
N ARG A 250 35.75 -54.71 -19.58
CA ARG A 250 35.86 -55.69 -20.67
C ARG A 250 37.26 -55.73 -21.25
N LEU A 251 37.83 -54.56 -21.57
CA LEU A 251 39.19 -54.46 -22.10
C LEU A 251 40.23 -55.01 -21.11
N ASN A 252 40.07 -54.72 -19.82
CA ASN A 252 40.98 -55.22 -18.79
C ASN A 252 40.92 -56.76 -18.69
N ARG A 253 39.72 -57.35 -18.74
CA ARG A 253 39.54 -58.81 -18.79
C ARG A 253 40.24 -59.44 -19.99
N GLU A 254 40.05 -58.89 -21.18
CA GLU A 254 40.68 -59.39 -22.43
C GLU A 254 42.22 -59.37 -22.38
N LEU A 255 42.81 -58.34 -21.76
CA LEU A 255 44.27 -58.24 -21.57
C LEU A 255 44.78 -59.30 -20.58
N THR A 256 44.08 -59.51 -19.47
CA THR A 256 44.48 -60.51 -18.46
C THR A 256 44.35 -61.96 -18.94
N THR A 257 43.47 -62.25 -19.90
CA THR A 257 43.35 -63.60 -20.50
C THR A 257 44.35 -63.89 -21.62
N LYS A 258 45.10 -62.87 -22.10
CA LYS A 258 46.09 -63.01 -23.17
C LYS A 258 47.54 -63.12 -22.67
N GLN A 259 47.75 -63.11 -21.35
CA GLN A 259 49.03 -63.37 -20.69
C GLN A 259 49.04 -64.76 -20.07
#